data_AF-A0A7J8T0K3-F1
#
_entry.id   AF-A0A7J8T0K3-F1
#
_cell.length_a   1.000
_cell.length_b   1.000
_cell.length_c   1.000
_cell.angle_alpha   90.00
_cell.angle_beta   90.00
_cell.angle_gamma   90.00
#
_symmetry.space_group_name_H-M   'P 1'
#
loop_
_entity.id
_entity.type
_entity.pdbx_description
1 polymer ?
#
loop_
_entity_poly.entity_id
_entity_poly.type
_entity_poly.pdbx_seq_one_letter_code
_entity_poly.pdbx_strand_id
1 'polypeptide(L)'
;MPKDHLSGLAKLPIPTVLLEPRIRSLLSLNSQMFHIVINGCENVNVQGVRIIAAGNSPNTDGIHVQLSKNVNIIKYLIKTRDDCISISPGTKNLWVEQVTCGPGHGISIRSLAKDLKEEGVQNITVKKTIFLGTQNGLRIMSWARPSTGFVQGVRFINSLMVNVQNPIVID
;
A
#
# COMPACT_ATOMS: atom_id res chain seq x y z
N MET A 1 19.13 27.53 54.58
CA MET A 1 18.55 27.28 53.25
C MET A 1 18.84 25.83 52.87
N PRO A 2 17.84 24.93 52.89
CA PRO A 2 18.03 23.54 52.47
C PRO A 2 18.04 23.45 50.94
N LYS A 3 18.86 22.55 50.40
CA LYS A 3 18.89 22.19 48.97
C LYS A 3 17.91 21.04 48.74
N ASP A 4 16.92 21.25 47.89
CA ASP A 4 15.97 20.20 47.49
C ASP A 4 16.66 19.21 46.55
N HIS A 5 16.90 18.00 47.05
CA HIS A 5 17.28 16.81 46.29
C HIS A 5 16.02 16.10 45.80
N LEU A 6 15.58 16.38 44.57
CA LEU A 6 14.62 15.52 43.85
C LEU A 6 15.01 15.43 42.37
N SER A 7 16.07 14.67 42.08
CA SER A 7 16.40 14.20 40.74
C SER A 7 16.56 12.68 40.79
N GLY A 8 15.46 11.94 40.59
CA GLY A 8 15.54 10.49 40.69
C GLY A 8 14.21 9.75 40.52
N LEU A 9 13.35 10.20 39.59
CA LEU A 9 12.31 9.32 39.07
C LEU A 9 12.79 8.79 37.72
N ALA A 10 13.38 7.60 37.75
CA ALA A 10 13.56 6.81 36.54
C ALA A 10 12.17 6.63 35.91
N LYS A 11 11.96 7.20 34.71
CA LYS A 11 10.82 6.84 33.87
C LYS A 11 10.98 5.36 33.56
N LEU A 12 10.21 4.52 34.26
CA LEU A 12 10.02 3.13 33.86
C LEU A 12 9.59 3.13 32.39
N PRO A 13 10.20 2.31 31.52
CA PRO A 13 9.74 2.17 30.15
C PRO A 13 8.29 1.70 30.22
N ILE A 14 7.36 2.56 29.79
CA ILE A 14 6.00 2.16 29.53
C ILE A 14 6.12 1.01 28.52
N PRO A 15 5.61 -0.20 28.80
CA PRO A 15 5.67 -1.27 27.83
C PRO A 15 4.99 -0.76 26.58
N THR A 16 5.76 -0.61 25.50
CA THR A 16 5.22 -0.30 24.18
C THR A 16 4.35 -1.49 23.84
N VAL A 17 3.06 -1.38 24.08
CA VAL A 17 2.08 -2.28 23.48
C VAL A 17 2.29 -2.09 21.98
N LEU A 18 2.93 -3.06 21.34
CA LEU A 18 2.99 -3.12 19.88
C LEU A 18 1.55 -3.34 19.42
N LEU A 19 0.82 -2.25 19.24
CA LEU A 19 -0.51 -2.28 18.64
C LEU A 19 -0.28 -2.69 17.19
N GLU A 20 -0.61 -3.94 16.84
CA GLU A 20 -0.71 -4.38 15.46
C GLU A 20 -2.04 -3.88 14.89
N PRO A 21 -2.08 -2.82 14.07
CA PRO A 21 -3.35 -2.31 13.57
C PRO A 21 -3.99 -3.33 12.64
N ARG A 22 -5.26 -3.65 12.88
CA ARG A 22 -6.00 -4.67 12.13
C ARG A 22 -7.29 -4.08 11.56
N ILE A 23 -7.46 -4.19 10.25
CA ILE A 23 -8.72 -3.87 9.55
C ILE A 23 -9.30 -5.17 9.03
N ARG A 24 -10.52 -5.52 9.46
CA ARG A 24 -11.15 -6.80 9.10
C ARG A 24 -12.57 -6.61 8.61
N SER A 25 -12.93 -7.32 7.54
CA SER A 25 -14.32 -7.47 7.06
C SER A 25 -15.06 -6.15 6.80
N LEU A 26 -14.32 -5.09 6.49
CA LEU A 26 -14.87 -3.76 6.20
C LEU A 26 -15.43 -3.71 4.77
N LEU A 27 -16.54 -3.00 4.59
CA LEU A 27 -17.01 -2.54 3.29
C LEU A 27 -16.81 -1.03 3.20
N SER A 28 -16.06 -0.55 2.22
CA SER A 28 -15.90 0.86 1.92
C SER A 28 -16.54 1.19 0.56
N LEU A 29 -17.46 2.15 0.55
CA LEU A 29 -18.28 2.50 -0.62
C LEU A 29 -18.08 3.96 -1.01
N ASN A 30 -17.88 4.20 -2.32
CA ASN A 30 -17.92 5.51 -2.96
C ASN A 30 -17.07 6.59 -2.26
N SER A 31 -15.81 6.27 -1.95
CA SER A 31 -14.88 7.30 -1.49
C SER A 31 -14.69 8.36 -2.58
N GLN A 32 -14.50 9.62 -2.18
CA GLN A 32 -14.22 10.70 -3.12
C GLN A 32 -12.76 10.71 -3.60
N MET A 33 -11.88 9.96 -2.91
CA MET A 33 -10.44 9.83 -3.15
C MET A 33 -10.04 8.39 -2.77
N PHE A 34 -8.95 8.20 -2.02
CA PHE A 34 -8.56 6.92 -1.44
C PHE A 34 -9.64 6.31 -0.54
N HIS A 35 -9.82 5.00 -0.57
CA HIS A 35 -10.68 4.30 0.37
C HIS A 35 -9.98 3.96 1.69
N ILE A 36 -8.72 3.52 1.64
CA ILE A 36 -7.88 3.23 2.81
C ILE A 36 -6.48 3.79 2.56
N VAL A 37 -5.95 4.49 3.55
CA VAL A 37 -4.59 5.02 3.54
C VAL A 37 -3.81 4.43 4.71
N ILE A 38 -2.68 3.77 4.41
CA ILE A 38 -1.71 3.25 5.36
C ILE A 38 -0.44 4.08 5.19
N ASN A 39 -0.25 5.07 6.06
CA ASN A 39 0.83 6.04 5.98
C ASN A 39 1.58 6.13 7.32
N GLY A 40 2.90 5.95 7.31
CA GLY A 40 3.71 6.02 8.53
C GLY A 40 3.43 4.88 9.53
N CYS A 41 2.93 3.73 9.06
CA CYS A 41 2.47 2.64 9.92
C CYS A 41 3.46 1.46 9.94
N GLU A 42 3.50 0.71 11.03
CA GLU A 42 4.24 -0.55 11.13
C GLU A 42 3.32 -1.70 11.57
N ASN A 43 3.55 -2.91 11.07
CA ASN A 43 2.86 -4.14 11.46
C ASN A 43 1.33 -4.11 11.25
N VAL A 44 0.90 -3.65 10.07
CA VAL A 44 -0.52 -3.52 9.71
C VAL A 44 -1.03 -4.78 9.01
N ASN A 45 -2.22 -5.24 9.39
CA ASN A 45 -2.90 -6.35 8.72
C ASN A 45 -4.31 -5.97 8.28
N VAL A 46 -4.54 -6.01 6.96
CA VAL A 46 -5.83 -5.76 6.33
C VAL A 46 -6.35 -7.06 5.73
N GLN A 47 -7.54 -7.49 6.18
CA GLN A 47 -8.08 -8.79 5.79
C GLN A 47 -9.58 -8.75 5.49
N GLY A 48 -10.00 -9.37 4.38
CA GLY A 48 -11.42 -9.60 4.09
C GLY A 48 -12.20 -8.33 3.73
N VAL A 49 -11.51 -7.27 3.33
CA VAL A 49 -12.12 -5.98 3.04
C VAL A 49 -12.61 -5.93 1.59
N ARG A 50 -13.72 -5.20 1.38
CA ARG A 50 -14.32 -4.95 0.08
C ARG A 50 -14.36 -3.45 -0.19
N ILE A 51 -13.88 -3.04 -1.36
CA ILE A 51 -13.95 -1.67 -1.85
C ILE A 51 -14.79 -1.63 -3.11
N ILE A 52 -15.73 -0.68 -3.15
CA ILE A 52 -16.56 -0.44 -4.33
C ILE A 52 -16.69 1.07 -4.51
N ALA A 53 -16.35 1.56 -5.70
CA ALA A 53 -16.67 2.89 -6.18
C ALA A 53 -17.32 2.79 -7.58
N ALA A 54 -18.03 3.83 -7.99
CA ALA A 54 -18.60 3.90 -9.33
C ALA A 54 -17.50 3.97 -10.41
N GLY A 55 -17.76 3.38 -11.58
CA GLY A 55 -16.79 3.29 -12.67
C GLY A 55 -16.40 4.63 -13.31
N ASN A 56 -17.08 5.72 -12.96
CA ASN A 56 -16.77 7.09 -13.39
C ASN A 56 -16.19 7.96 -12.26
N SER A 57 -15.85 7.40 -11.09
CA SER A 57 -15.29 8.13 -9.96
C SER A 57 -13.76 8.25 -10.09
N PRO A 58 -13.22 9.41 -10.50
CA PRO A 58 -11.77 9.58 -10.65
C PRO A 58 -11.06 9.49 -9.29
N ASN A 59 -9.78 9.09 -9.29
CA ASN A 59 -8.88 9.11 -8.12
C ASN A 59 -9.33 8.24 -6.93
N THR A 60 -10.11 7.18 -7.19
CA THR A 60 -10.66 6.26 -6.18
C THR A 60 -9.72 5.10 -5.84
N ASP A 61 -8.45 5.39 -5.60
CA ASP A 61 -7.47 4.37 -5.21
C ASP A 61 -8.00 3.50 -4.04
N GLY A 62 -7.83 2.17 -4.17
CA GLY A 62 -8.36 1.24 -3.19
C GLY A 62 -7.60 1.32 -1.85
N ILE A 63 -6.38 0.77 -1.83
CA ILE A 63 -5.47 0.92 -0.69
C ILE A 63 -4.23 1.66 -1.14
N HIS A 64 -3.95 2.77 -0.47
CA HIS A 64 -2.69 3.48 -0.61
C HIS A 64 -1.74 3.11 0.53
N VAL A 65 -0.51 2.73 0.20
CA VAL A 65 0.55 2.42 1.17
C VAL A 65 1.76 3.31 0.92
N GLN A 66 2.17 4.04 1.95
CA GLN A 66 3.32 4.96 1.90
C GLN A 66 4.05 4.96 3.25
N LEU A 67 5.38 5.15 3.24
CA LEU A 67 6.20 5.31 4.46
C LEU A 67 5.91 4.25 5.54
N SER A 68 5.55 3.03 5.14
CA SER A 68 5.02 2.00 6.03
C SER A 68 5.80 0.70 5.90
N LYS A 69 5.86 -0.07 6.99
CA LYS A 69 6.65 -1.29 7.07
C LYS A 69 5.84 -2.47 7.60
N ASN A 70 6.12 -3.67 7.08
CA ASN A 70 5.47 -4.92 7.50
C ASN A 70 3.94 -4.83 7.36
N VAL A 71 3.47 -4.60 6.14
CA VAL A 71 2.04 -4.48 5.83
C VAL A 71 1.56 -5.74 5.13
N ASN A 72 0.47 -6.32 5.60
CA ASN A 72 -0.19 -7.46 4.99
C ASN A 72 -1.58 -7.06 4.47
N ILE A 73 -1.87 -7.35 3.20
CA ILE A 73 -3.18 -7.13 2.56
C ILE A 73 -3.64 -8.47 1.98
N ILE A 74 -4.65 -9.07 2.61
CA ILE A 74 -5.05 -10.46 2.35
C ILE A 74 -6.56 -10.57 2.09
N LYS A 75 -6.98 -11.40 1.11
CA LYS A 75 -8.39 -11.71 0.81
C LYS A 75 -9.22 -10.45 0.57
N TYR A 76 -9.00 -9.84 -0.59
CA TYR A 76 -9.53 -8.51 -0.89
C TYR A 76 -10.29 -8.49 -2.21
N LEU A 77 -11.36 -7.70 -2.29
CA LEU A 77 -12.08 -7.40 -3.54
C LEU A 77 -12.11 -5.89 -3.79
N ILE A 78 -11.54 -5.43 -4.91
CA ILE A 78 -11.49 -4.01 -5.29
C ILE A 78 -12.18 -3.79 -6.62
N LYS A 79 -13.14 -2.87 -6.60
CA LYS A 79 -13.77 -2.30 -7.79
C LYS A 79 -13.68 -0.79 -7.69
N THR A 80 -12.71 -0.20 -8.34
CA THR A 80 -12.44 1.24 -8.34
C THR A 80 -12.24 1.72 -9.77
N ARG A 81 -11.99 3.02 -9.98
CA ARG A 81 -11.57 3.50 -11.29
C ARG A 81 -10.08 3.74 -11.42
N ASP A 82 -9.39 3.86 -10.29
CA ASP A 82 -7.95 4.04 -10.19
C ASP A 82 -7.24 2.75 -9.73
N ASP A 83 -6.04 2.85 -9.16
CA ASP A 83 -5.32 1.69 -8.64
C ASP A 83 -6.14 0.93 -7.61
N CYS A 84 -6.06 -0.39 -7.69
CA CYS A 84 -6.52 -1.25 -6.63
C CYS A 84 -5.64 -1.08 -5.38
N ILE A 85 -4.32 -1.11 -5.59
CA ILE A 85 -3.34 -0.85 -4.54
C ILE A 85 -2.24 0.04 -5.14
N SER A 86 -2.06 1.22 -4.55
CA SER A 86 -0.95 2.11 -4.87
C SER A 86 0.14 2.05 -3.80
N ILE A 87 1.36 1.82 -4.22
CA ILE A 87 2.54 1.60 -3.36
C ILE A 87 3.53 2.71 -3.62
N SER A 88 3.77 3.55 -2.62
CA SER A 88 4.56 4.77 -2.73
C SER A 88 5.86 4.71 -1.92
N PRO A 89 6.80 5.67 -2.14
CA PRO A 89 8.08 5.75 -1.46
C PRO A 89 8.05 5.48 0.05
N GLY A 90 9.08 4.78 0.54
CA GLY A 90 9.22 4.38 1.93
C GLY A 90 8.43 3.13 2.34
N THR A 91 7.75 2.47 1.41
CA THR A 91 7.10 1.19 1.68
C THR A 91 8.11 0.04 1.71
N LYS A 92 8.16 -0.70 2.81
CA LYS A 92 9.09 -1.82 3.05
C LYS A 92 8.36 -3.05 3.55
N ASN A 93 8.65 -4.24 3.00
CA ASN A 93 8.04 -5.51 3.43
C ASN A 93 6.50 -5.48 3.31
N LEU A 94 6.00 -5.35 2.08
CA LEU A 94 4.57 -5.41 1.78
C LEU A 94 4.21 -6.77 1.20
N TRP A 95 3.22 -7.45 1.80
CA TRP A 95 2.67 -8.71 1.31
C TRP A 95 1.22 -8.51 0.87
N VAL A 96 0.95 -8.80 -0.41
CA VAL A 96 -0.38 -8.76 -1.01
C VAL A 96 -0.74 -10.16 -1.49
N GLU A 97 -1.80 -10.76 -0.96
CA GLU A 97 -2.20 -12.12 -1.33
C GLU A 97 -3.72 -12.32 -1.45
N GLN A 98 -4.16 -13.12 -2.44
CA GLN A 98 -5.58 -13.43 -2.66
C GLN A 98 -6.43 -12.17 -2.89
N VAL A 99 -5.96 -11.28 -3.77
CA VAL A 99 -6.66 -10.04 -4.14
C VAL A 99 -7.30 -10.19 -5.52
N THR A 100 -8.58 -9.86 -5.61
CA THR A 100 -9.27 -9.64 -6.88
C THR A 100 -9.40 -8.13 -7.12
N CYS A 101 -8.79 -7.66 -8.20
CA CYS A 101 -8.70 -6.26 -8.60
C CYS A 101 -9.41 -6.09 -9.94
N GLY A 102 -10.44 -5.24 -10.03
CA GLY A 102 -11.03 -4.94 -11.32
C GLY A 102 -12.52 -4.57 -11.29
N PRO A 103 -12.93 -3.54 -12.05
CA PRO A 103 -12.11 -2.69 -12.94
C PRO A 103 -11.17 -1.74 -12.16
N GLY A 104 -10.27 -1.03 -12.86
CA GLY A 104 -9.30 -0.08 -12.27
C GLY A 104 -7.97 0.00 -13.03
N HIS A 105 -6.94 0.58 -12.40
CA HIS A 105 -5.58 0.73 -12.97
C HIS A 105 -4.58 -0.38 -12.59
N GLY A 106 -4.99 -1.34 -11.75
CA GLY A 106 -4.15 -2.47 -11.34
C GLY A 106 -3.49 -2.28 -9.97
N ILE A 107 -2.38 -2.96 -9.75
CA ILE A 107 -1.51 -2.75 -8.59
C ILE A 107 -0.24 -2.07 -9.07
N SER A 108 0.03 -0.87 -8.53
CA SER A 108 1.08 0.00 -9.05
C SER A 108 2.06 0.40 -7.95
N ILE A 109 3.35 0.24 -8.21
CA ILE A 109 4.42 0.90 -7.46
C ILE A 109 4.63 2.26 -8.11
N ARG A 110 4.16 3.35 -7.48
CA ARG A 110 4.19 4.68 -8.08
C ARG A 110 3.98 5.86 -7.12
N SER A 111 4.24 7.08 -7.60
CA SER A 111 5.28 7.36 -8.61
C SER A 111 6.60 7.46 -7.87
N LEU A 112 7.66 6.85 -8.38
CA LEU A 112 9.02 7.16 -7.91
C LEU A 112 9.64 8.30 -8.71
N ALA A 113 10.72 8.85 -8.19
CA ALA A 113 11.44 10.01 -8.67
C ALA A 113 10.59 11.29 -8.73
N LYS A 114 9.59 11.41 -7.85
CA LYS A 114 8.84 12.68 -7.71
C LYS A 114 9.73 13.74 -7.07
N ASP A 115 10.54 13.32 -6.11
CA ASP A 115 11.55 14.18 -5.47
C ASP A 115 12.97 13.75 -5.86
N LEU A 116 13.93 14.69 -5.83
CA LEU A 116 15.35 14.37 -6.08
C LEU A 116 15.92 13.45 -4.99
N LYS A 117 15.38 13.56 -3.77
CA LYS A 117 15.72 12.73 -2.62
C LYS A 117 14.44 12.18 -2.02
N GLU A 118 14.26 10.87 -2.15
CA GLU A 118 13.13 10.13 -1.59
C GLU A 118 13.56 8.72 -1.20
N GLU A 119 12.79 8.11 -0.30
CA GLU A 119 12.97 6.71 0.09
C GLU A 119 12.63 5.76 -1.07
N GLY A 120 13.27 4.60 -1.12
CA GLY A 120 12.90 3.54 -2.05
C GLY A 120 11.67 2.74 -1.62
N VAL A 121 11.24 1.85 -2.51
CA VAL A 121 10.26 0.79 -2.26
C VAL A 121 10.99 -0.55 -2.27
N GLN A 122 10.84 -1.33 -1.20
CA GLN A 122 11.64 -2.54 -1.01
C GLN A 122 10.82 -3.74 -0.50
N ASN A 123 11.16 -4.93 -0.99
CA ASN A 123 10.60 -6.21 -0.53
C ASN A 123 9.08 -6.26 -0.65
N ILE A 124 8.59 -6.19 -1.89
CA ILE A 124 7.16 -6.22 -2.21
C ILE A 124 6.84 -7.59 -2.79
N THR A 125 5.86 -8.29 -2.22
CA THR A 125 5.35 -9.54 -2.79
C THR A 125 3.86 -9.38 -3.11
N VAL A 126 3.51 -9.58 -4.38
CA VAL A 126 2.12 -9.69 -4.83
C VAL A 126 1.90 -11.11 -5.33
N LYS A 127 0.97 -11.83 -4.71
CA LYS A 127 0.80 -13.27 -4.92
C LYS A 127 -0.66 -13.67 -5.06
N LYS A 128 -0.96 -14.64 -5.93
CA LYS A 128 -2.33 -15.19 -6.12
C LYS A 128 -3.36 -14.06 -6.32
N THR A 129 -3.10 -13.20 -7.29
CA THR A 129 -3.99 -12.07 -7.61
C THR A 129 -4.75 -12.33 -8.88
N ILE A 130 -5.96 -11.80 -8.97
CA ILE A 130 -6.81 -11.86 -10.15
C ILE A 130 -7.09 -10.43 -10.58
N PHE A 131 -6.77 -10.10 -11.82
CA PHE A 131 -7.05 -8.81 -12.44
C PHE A 131 -8.17 -8.99 -13.48
N LEU A 132 -9.25 -8.22 -13.35
CA LEU A 132 -10.46 -8.33 -14.16
C LEU A 132 -10.76 -7.00 -14.87
N GLY A 133 -10.56 -6.92 -16.18
CA GLY A 133 -10.92 -5.73 -16.96
C GLY A 133 -10.19 -4.45 -16.52
N THR A 134 -8.98 -4.59 -15.96
CA THR A 134 -8.17 -3.44 -15.53
C THR A 134 -7.38 -2.87 -16.71
N GLN A 135 -7.00 -1.60 -16.61
CA GLN A 135 -6.07 -0.99 -17.56
C GLN A 135 -4.70 -1.65 -17.46
N ASN A 136 -4.14 -1.76 -16.25
CA ASN A 136 -2.90 -2.50 -16.04
C ASN A 136 -3.12 -3.64 -15.04
N GLY A 137 -2.30 -4.68 -15.14
CA GLY A 137 -2.21 -5.70 -14.10
C GLY A 137 -1.27 -5.22 -13.01
N LEU A 138 0.02 -5.31 -13.32
CA LEU A 138 1.11 -4.92 -12.42
C LEU A 138 1.91 -3.79 -13.05
N ARG A 139 2.11 -2.69 -12.33
CA ARG A 139 2.82 -1.52 -12.85
C ARG A 139 3.93 -1.05 -11.92
N ILE A 140 5.05 -0.62 -12.49
CA ILE A 140 6.08 0.14 -11.79
C ILE A 140 6.30 1.42 -12.59
N MET A 141 6.11 2.57 -11.95
CA MET A 141 6.19 3.88 -12.60
C MET A 141 7.23 4.78 -11.91
N SER A 142 8.15 5.33 -12.69
CA SER A 142 9.11 6.34 -12.24
C SER A 142 9.18 7.52 -13.20
N TRP A 143 9.39 8.73 -12.67
CA TRP A 143 9.71 9.88 -13.52
C TRP A 143 11.09 9.69 -14.16
N ALA A 144 11.22 10.05 -15.44
CA ALA A 144 12.47 10.04 -16.21
C ALA A 144 13.40 11.22 -15.82
N ARG A 145 13.81 11.25 -14.55
CA ARG A 145 14.69 12.28 -13.99
C ARG A 145 15.56 11.71 -12.87
N PRO A 146 16.67 12.39 -12.51
CA PRO A 146 17.50 11.97 -11.39
C PRO A 146 16.71 11.93 -10.07
N SER A 147 16.89 10.86 -9.29
CA SER A 147 16.39 10.71 -7.92
C SER A 147 17.21 9.66 -7.17
N THR A 148 17.22 9.73 -5.83
CA THR A 148 17.76 8.65 -4.97
C THR A 148 16.78 7.48 -4.77
N GLY A 149 15.52 7.63 -5.21
CA GLY A 149 14.50 6.59 -5.11
C GLY A 149 14.91 5.32 -5.86
N PHE A 150 14.45 4.17 -5.36
CA PHE A 150 14.74 2.87 -5.96
C PHE A 150 13.57 1.91 -5.77
N VAL A 151 13.54 0.86 -6.59
CA VAL A 151 12.63 -0.29 -6.42
C VAL A 151 13.47 -1.56 -6.36
N GLN A 152 13.37 -2.33 -5.27
CA GLN A 152 14.20 -3.52 -5.06
C GLN A 152 13.42 -4.66 -4.40
N GLY A 153 13.68 -5.90 -4.83
CA GLY A 153 13.10 -7.09 -4.19
C GLY A 153 11.59 -7.21 -4.42
N VAL A 154 11.12 -6.87 -5.61
CA VAL A 154 9.71 -7.01 -6.00
C VAL A 154 9.47 -8.38 -6.62
N ARG A 155 8.42 -9.08 -6.17
CA ARG A 155 8.02 -10.40 -6.64
C ARG A 155 6.54 -10.43 -6.98
N PHE A 156 6.23 -10.80 -8.21
CA PHE A 156 4.86 -11.03 -8.68
C PHE A 156 4.70 -12.53 -8.98
N ILE A 157 3.74 -13.20 -8.31
CA ILE A 157 3.66 -14.66 -8.28
C ILE A 157 2.21 -15.12 -8.47
N ASN A 158 1.94 -15.95 -9.47
CA ASN A 158 0.62 -16.55 -9.73
C ASN A 158 -0.48 -15.49 -9.90
N SER A 159 -0.29 -14.56 -10.84
CA SER A 159 -1.31 -13.57 -11.19
C SER A 159 -2.12 -14.02 -12.40
N LEU A 160 -3.45 -14.02 -12.29
CA LEU A 160 -4.36 -14.26 -13.40
C LEU A 160 -4.81 -12.92 -13.98
N MET A 161 -4.68 -12.75 -15.29
CA MET A 161 -5.07 -11.55 -16.02
C MET A 161 -6.22 -11.89 -16.95
N VAL A 162 -7.41 -11.30 -16.72
CA VAL A 162 -8.60 -11.50 -17.56
C VAL A 162 -9.00 -10.15 -18.14
N ASN A 163 -8.94 -10.01 -19.46
CA ASN A 163 -9.26 -8.76 -20.18
C ASN A 163 -8.48 -7.53 -19.67
N VAL A 164 -7.22 -7.73 -19.25
CA VAL A 164 -6.33 -6.65 -18.81
C VAL A 164 -5.65 -6.05 -20.03
N GLN A 165 -5.65 -4.72 -20.17
CA GLN A 165 -5.07 -4.07 -21.36
C GLN A 165 -3.55 -4.20 -21.39
N ASN A 166 -2.88 -3.87 -20.28
CA ASN A 166 -1.43 -4.00 -20.12
C ASN A 166 -1.11 -4.92 -18.92
N PRO A 167 -0.88 -6.22 -19.13
CA PRO A 167 -0.66 -7.16 -18.04
C PRO A 167 0.46 -6.76 -17.07
N ILE A 168 1.60 -6.32 -17.62
CA ILE A 168 2.74 -5.80 -16.86
C ILE A 168 3.28 -4.57 -17.59
N VAL A 169 3.50 -3.46 -16.87
CA VAL A 169 4.09 -2.22 -17.41
C VAL A 169 5.19 -1.74 -16.47
N ILE A 170 6.32 -1.34 -17.04
CA ILE A 170 7.37 -0.61 -16.35
C ILE A 170 7.62 0.64 -17.18
N ASP A 171 7.29 1.81 -16.64
CA ASP A 171 7.29 3.09 -17.37
C ASP A 171 7.89 4.26 -16.58
#